data_AF-A0A8T4TDY0-F1
#
_entry.id   AF-A0A8T4TDY0-F1
#
_cell.length_a   1.000
_cell.length_b   1.000
_cell.length_c   1.000
_cell.angle_alpha   90.00
_cell.angle_beta   90.00
_cell.angle_gamma   90.00
#
_symmetry.space_group_name_H-M   'P 1'
#
loop_
_entity.id
_entity.type
_entity.pdbx_description
1 polymer ?
#
loop_
_entity_poly.entity_id
_entity_poly.type
_entity_poly.pdbx_seq_one_letter_code
_entity_poly.pdbx_strand_id
1 'polypeptide(L)' 'MMFGATIGILFLAFWVWMIVDCAKRNFKNSNEKIVWILVILFAKIIGALIYFFVVKNRK' A
#
# COMPACT_ATOMS: atom_id res chain seq x y z
N MET A 1 -3.85 15.62 -25.90
CA MET A 1 -3.43 16.16 -24.58
C MET A 1 -4.17 15.55 -23.38
N MET A 2 -4.92 14.44 -23.50
CA MET A 2 -5.77 13.92 -22.40
C MET A 2 -5.24 12.66 -21.67
N PHE A 3 -4.14 12.05 -22.11
CA PHE A 3 -3.65 10.78 -21.55
C PHE A 3 -3.05 10.87 -20.13
N GLY A 4 -2.64 12.06 -19.67
CA GLY A 4 -2.04 12.21 -18.34
C GLY A 4 -3.04 12.05 -17.19
N ALA A 5 -4.30 12.43 -17.39
CA ALA A 5 -5.32 12.43 -16.34
C ALA A 5 -5.76 11.01 -15.95
N THR A 6 -5.89 10.10 -16.93
CA THR A 6 -6.29 8.71 -16.68
C THR A 6 -5.22 7.93 -15.90
N ILE A 7 -3.94 8.17 -16.20
CA ILE A 7 -2.82 7.55 -15.49
C ILE A 7 -2.79 8.00 -14.02
N GLY A 8 -2.99 9.30 -13.75
CA GLY A 8 -3.04 9.82 -12.39
C GLY A 8 -4.16 9.22 -11.53
N ILE A 9 -5.35 9.03 -12.13
CA ILE A 9 -6.51 8.43 -11.46
C ILE A 9 -6.27 6.94 -11.19
N LEU A 10 -5.72 6.20 -12.16
CA LEU A 10 -5.34 4.79 -11.97
C LEU A 10 -4.30 4.65 -10.85
N PHE A 11 -3.35 5.59 -10.75
CA PHE A 11 -2.35 5.60 -9.69
C PHE A 11 -2.96 5.82 -8.31
N LEU A 12 -3.90 6.76 -8.18
CA LEU A 12 -4.62 7.00 -6.94
C LEU A 12 -5.52 5.83 -6.56
N ALA A 13 -6.24 5.26 -7.54
CA ALA A 13 -7.08 4.08 -7.32
C ALA A 13 -6.25 2.88 -6.84
N PHE A 14 -5.10 2.63 -7.46
CA PHE A 14 -4.19 1.57 -7.06
C PHE A 14 -3.61 1.80 -5.65
N TRP A 15 -3.28 3.04 -5.31
CA TRP A 15 -2.78 3.40 -3.99
C TRP A 15 -3.83 3.20 -2.89
N VAL A 16 -5.07 3.65 -3.11
CA VAL A 16 -6.18 3.44 -2.18
C VAL A 16 -6.49 1.95 -2.02
N TRP A 17 -6.45 1.20 -3.12
CA TRP A 17 -6.69 -0.24 -3.09
C TRP A 17 -5.67 -1.00 -2.22
N MET A 18 -4.38 -0.61 -2.27
CA MET A 18 -3.33 -1.14 -1.39
C MET A 18 -3.59 -0.86 0.10
N ILE A 19 -4.10 0.33 0.44
CA ILE A 19 -4.48 0.65 1.83
C ILE A 19 -5.64 -0.22 2.28
N VAL A 20 -6.65 -0.41 1.42
CA VAL A 20 -7.80 -1.28 1.71
C VAL A 20 -7.35 -2.73 1.89
N ASP A 21 -6.49 -3.25 1.02
CA ASP A 21 -5.97 -4.62 1.12
C ASP A 21 -5.19 -4.81 2.43
N CYS A 22 -4.34 -3.86 2.77
CA CYS A 22 -3.62 -3.84 4.04
C CYS A 22 -4.56 -3.73 5.25
N ALA A 23 -5.66 -2.97 5.15
CA ALA A 23 -6.65 -2.86 6.21
C ALA A 23 -7.50 -4.13 6.36
N LYS A 24 -7.74 -4.85 5.27
CA LYS A 24 -8.48 -6.12 5.22
C LYS A 24 -7.64 -7.29 5.70
N ARG A 25 -6.31 -7.24 5.50
CA ARG A 25 -5.38 -8.25 5.99
C ARG A 25 -5.35 -8.21 7.51
N ASN A 26 -5.71 -9.35 8.11
CA ASN A 26 -5.77 -9.47 9.55
C ASN A 26 -4.35 -9.71 10.09
N PHE A 27 -3.65 -8.61 10.40
CA PHE A 27 -2.37 -8.70 11.10
C PHE A 27 -2.63 -9.13 12.54
N LYS A 28 -1.88 -10.14 12.98
CA LYS A 28 -1.95 -10.68 14.34
C LYS A 28 -1.63 -9.60 15.40
N ASN A 29 -0.81 -8.61 15.04
CA ASN A 29 -0.52 -7.44 15.86
C ASN A 29 -1.18 -6.18 15.28
N SER A 30 -1.98 -5.50 16.09
CA SER A 30 -2.60 -4.22 15.74
C SER A 30 -1.57 -3.16 15.35
N ASN A 31 -0.39 -3.19 15.99
CA ASN A 31 0.71 -2.27 15.74
C ASN A 31 1.33 -2.45 14.34
N GLU A 32 1.48 -3.70 13.87
CA GLU A 32 2.01 -3.97 12.52
C GLU A 32 1.08 -3.41 11.45
N LYS A 33 -0.24 -3.49 11.67
CA LYS A 33 -1.25 -2.92 10.76
C LYS A 33 -1.10 -1.40 10.61
N ILE A 34 -0.91 -0.70 11.73
CA ILE A 34 -0.78 0.77 11.76
C ILE A 34 0.51 1.19 11.05
N VAL A 35 1.63 0.53 11.34
CA VAL A 35 2.92 0.80 10.68
C VAL A 35 2.80 0.60 9.16
N TRP A 36 2.14 -0.46 8.72
CA TRP A 36 1.92 -0.71 7.30
C TRP A 36 1.08 0.35 6.61
N ILE A 37 -0.02 0.78 7.24
CA ILE A 37 -0.84 1.87 6.72
C ILE A 37 -0.01 3.15 6.60
N LEU A 38 0.81 3.48 7.61
CA LEU A 38 1.69 4.66 7.60
C LEU A 38 2.74 4.58 6.48
N VAL A 39 3.35 3.41 6.29
CA VAL A 39 4.32 3.17 5.21
C VAL A 39 3.67 3.32 3.84
N ILE A 40 2.49 2.73 3.60
CA ILE A 40 1.77 2.90 2.32
C ILE A 40 1.37 4.37 2.13
N LEU A 41 0.95 5.05 3.20
CA LEU A 41 0.55 6.46 3.16
C LEU A 41 1.70 7.38 2.74
N PHE A 42 2.88 7.23 3.35
CA PHE A 42 4.05 8.08 3.07
C PHE A 42 4.83 7.64 1.83
N ALA A 43 4.89 6.35 1.53
CA ALA A 43 5.82 5.80 0.55
C ALA A 43 5.15 5.40 -0.78
N LYS A 44 3.82 5.44 -0.91
CA LYS A 44 3.07 5.01 -2.11
C LYS A 44 3.64 3.71 -2.72
N ILE A 45 4.30 3.81 -3.88
CA ILE A 45 4.96 2.70 -4.60
C ILE A 45 6.03 2.03 -3.75
N ILE A 46 6.85 2.83 -3.07
CA ILE A 46 7.95 2.37 -2.23
C ILE A 46 7.37 1.61 -1.02
N GLY A 47 6.19 2.03 -0.52
CA GLY A 47 5.50 1.35 0.57
C GLY A 47 5.07 -0.06 0.20
N ALA A 48 4.58 -0.26 -1.03
CA ALA A 48 4.25 -1.58 -1.57
C ALA A 48 5.49 -2.46 -1.77
N LEU A 49 6.62 -1.88 -2.20
CA LEU A 49 7.88 -2.63 -2.35
C LEU A 49 8.41 -3.12 -1.00
N ILE A 50 8.39 -2.25 0.01
CA ILE A 50 8.77 -2.57 1.38
C ILE A 50 7.79 -3.61 1.95
N TYR A 51 6.48 -3.50 1.65
CA TYR A 51 5.46 -4.53 1.95
C TYR A 51 5.85 -5.90 1.47
N PHE A 52 6.18 -5.96 0.19
CA PHE A 52 6.55 -7.22 -0.42
C PHE A 52 7.82 -7.79 0.22
N PHE A 53 8.84 -6.98 0.51
CA PHE A 53 10.09 -7.47 1.10
C PHE A 53 9.96 -7.87 2.57
N VAL A 54 9.31 -7.04 3.39
CA VAL A 54 9.23 -7.25 4.85
C VAL A 54 8.20 -8.32 5.21
N VAL A 55 7.03 -8.34 4.56
CA VAL A 55 6.00 -9.37 4.86
C VAL A 55 6.36 -10.72 4.26
N LYS A 56 7.01 -10.77 3.08
CA LYS A 56 7.38 -12.05 2.45
C LYS A 56 8.58 -12.73 3.11
N ASN A 57 9.46 -11.98 3.78
CA ASN A 57 10.55 -12.56 4.58
C ASN A 57 10.12 -13.06 5.96
N ARG A 58 8.86 -12.84 6.38
CA ARG A 58 8.30 -13.43 7.59
C ARG A 58 7.66 -14.80 7.27
N LYS A 59 8.44 -15.68 6.65
CA LYS A 59 8.20 -17.13 6.70
C LYS A 59 8.51 -17.65 8.10
#